data_AF-A0A6G1ICZ1-F1
#
_entry.id   AF-A0A6G1ICZ1-F1
#
_cell.length_a   1.000
_cell.length_b   1.000
_cell.length_c   1.000
_cell.angle_alpha   90.00
_cell.angle_beta   90.00
_cell.angle_gamma   90.00
#
_symmetry.space_group_name_H-M   'P 1'
#
loop_
_entity.id
_entity.type
_entity.pdbx_description
1 polymer ?
#
loop_
_entity_poly.entity_id
_entity_poly.type
_entity_poly.pdbx_seq_one_letter_code
_entity_poly.pdbx_strand_id
1 'polypeptide(L)'
;FFPYYPAEGQSSIQRHWADFRPIKNLTSLYLVCNDPGTNAEKYATIPAGGEVKAYYPGWPHDIGPVIVWMAYCGPDPTSCSAFDGIGKHWFKIQEVSLQSGTIRSGHWALKDLVNGNYTWTTKVPERLAGGAYLMRHEIIALHVPFEPEFYPECAHLWVTGTGSETPSEQYLASIPGVYAQDGMCKLGETLEVAYGYGRSRASPDDLRRAHG
;
A
#
# COMPACT_ATOMS: atom_id res chain seq x y z
N PHE A 1 24.65 -5.84 9.75
CA PHE A 1 23.98 -5.18 8.61
C PHE A 1 23.14 -4.07 9.21
N PHE A 2 23.56 -2.81 9.07
CA PHE A 2 22.83 -1.65 9.60
C PHE A 2 22.02 -1.06 8.45
N PRO A 3 20.69 -1.23 8.39
CA PRO A 3 19.90 -0.84 7.22
C PRO A 3 19.45 0.64 7.25
N TYR A 4 19.86 1.41 8.27
CA TYR A 4 19.49 2.81 8.41
C TYR A 4 20.73 3.69 8.24
N TYR A 5 20.71 4.49 7.18
CA TYR A 5 21.54 5.69 7.09
C TYR A 5 20.71 6.85 7.67
N PRO A 6 21.27 7.74 8.50
CA PRO A 6 20.57 8.95 8.92
C PRO A 6 20.23 9.82 7.70
N ALA A 7 19.11 10.54 7.73
CA ALA A 7 18.63 11.35 6.60
C ALA A 7 19.62 12.44 6.12
N GLU A 8 20.57 12.84 6.96
CA GLU A 8 21.56 13.86 6.64
C GLU A 8 22.48 13.42 5.48
N GLY A 9 22.45 14.17 4.37
CA GLY A 9 23.27 13.93 3.19
C GLY A 9 22.71 12.89 2.20
N GLN A 10 21.53 12.31 2.46
CA GLN A 10 20.87 11.43 1.49
C GLN A 10 20.27 12.23 0.34
N SER A 11 20.29 11.63 -0.86
CA SER A 11 19.65 12.19 -2.04
C SER A 11 18.98 11.06 -2.81
N SER A 12 17.69 10.87 -2.54
CA SER A 12 16.90 9.71 -2.96
C SER A 12 15.63 10.13 -3.69
N ILE A 13 15.01 9.16 -4.37
CA ILE A 13 13.63 9.29 -4.85
C ILE A 13 12.61 8.97 -3.73
N GLN A 14 13.07 8.32 -2.66
CA GLN A 14 12.26 7.89 -1.54
C GLN A 14 12.09 9.04 -0.54
N ARG A 15 10.87 9.23 -0.04
CA ARG A 15 10.62 10.12 1.09
C ARG A 15 11.34 9.63 2.34
N HIS A 16 11.75 10.56 3.19
CA HIS A 16 12.49 10.20 4.39
C HIS A 16 11.61 9.43 5.38
N TRP A 17 12.24 8.44 6.00
CA TRP A 17 11.67 7.63 7.06
C TRP A 17 12.78 7.33 8.08
N ALA A 18 12.45 7.25 9.36
CA ALA A 18 13.43 7.35 10.45
C ALA A 18 13.85 6.00 11.06
N ASP A 19 12.96 5.00 11.07
CA ASP A 19 13.26 3.70 11.66
C ASP A 19 12.31 2.59 11.15
N PHE A 20 12.52 1.35 11.60
CA PHE A 20 11.74 0.17 11.17
C PHE A 20 10.49 -0.08 12.03
N ARG A 21 10.09 0.84 12.92
CA ARG A 21 8.92 0.60 13.77
C ARG A 21 7.65 0.69 12.94
N PRO A 22 6.68 -0.22 13.18
CA PRO A 22 5.41 -0.14 12.50
C PRO A 22 4.59 1.05 12.98
N ILE A 23 3.77 1.57 12.07
CA ILE A 23 2.66 2.42 12.44
C ILE A 23 1.49 1.52 12.81
N LYS A 24 0.91 1.70 14.01
CA LYS A 24 -0.27 0.94 14.46
C LYS A 24 -1.54 1.79 14.56
N ASN A 25 -1.39 3.12 14.67
CA ASN A 25 -2.53 4.03 14.77
C ASN A 25 -3.12 4.33 13.39
N LEU A 26 -4.36 3.87 13.15
CA LEU A 26 -5.09 4.04 11.89
C LEU A 26 -5.41 5.50 11.50
N THR A 27 -5.30 6.42 12.47
CA THR A 27 -5.51 7.86 12.25
C THR A 27 -4.20 8.64 12.10
N SER A 28 -3.05 7.97 12.20
CA SER A 28 -1.74 8.60 12.06
C SER A 28 -1.56 9.17 10.66
N LEU A 29 -1.15 10.45 10.57
CA LEU A 29 -0.78 11.07 9.28
C LEU A 29 0.44 10.38 8.65
N TYR A 30 1.29 9.75 9.47
CA TYR A 30 2.45 8.98 8.98
C TYR A 30 2.05 7.73 8.19
N LEU A 31 0.78 7.30 8.21
CA LEU A 31 0.32 6.25 7.29
C LEU A 31 0.48 6.63 5.82
N VAL A 32 0.58 7.92 5.50
CA VAL A 32 0.84 8.38 4.13
C VAL A 32 2.17 7.87 3.62
N CYS A 33 3.29 8.24 4.25
CA CYS A 33 4.63 7.99 3.73
C CYS A 33 5.68 7.72 4.82
N ASN A 34 5.29 7.08 5.92
CA ASN A 34 6.10 6.84 7.11
C ASN A 34 6.42 8.12 7.93
N ASP A 35 7.17 7.97 9.01
CA ASP A 35 7.66 9.04 9.89
C ASP A 35 9.15 9.31 9.62
N PRO A 36 9.57 10.54 9.24
CA PRO A 36 8.77 11.76 9.19
C PRO A 36 7.98 11.93 7.89
N GLY A 37 8.21 11.09 6.89
CA GLY A 37 7.50 11.13 5.61
C GLY A 37 7.76 12.41 4.82
N THR A 38 8.86 13.11 5.12
CA THR A 38 9.22 14.37 4.48
C THR A 38 9.66 14.14 3.05
N ASN A 39 9.77 15.24 2.31
CA ASN A 39 10.07 15.22 0.89
C ASN A 39 11.37 14.47 0.53
N ALA A 40 11.43 13.98 -0.71
CA ALA A 40 12.61 13.40 -1.35
C ALA A 40 13.29 14.43 -2.27
N GLU A 41 14.58 14.26 -2.55
CA GLU A 41 15.38 15.20 -3.36
C GLU A 41 15.25 14.96 -4.87
N LYS A 42 14.86 13.75 -5.27
CA LYS A 42 14.82 13.29 -6.66
C LYS A 42 13.48 12.65 -7.01
N TYR A 43 13.29 12.42 -8.30
CA TYR A 43 12.24 11.55 -8.84
C TYR A 43 12.87 10.54 -9.81
N ALA A 44 12.21 9.39 -10.01
CA ALA A 44 12.58 8.45 -11.07
C ALA A 44 11.67 8.62 -12.28
N THR A 45 12.25 8.73 -13.48
CA THR A 45 11.48 8.72 -14.72
C THR A 45 11.12 7.29 -15.11
N ILE A 46 9.85 7.04 -15.42
CA ILE A 46 9.35 5.72 -15.81
C ILE A 46 8.25 5.86 -16.88
N PRO A 47 8.21 5.04 -17.93
CA PRO A 47 7.06 5.02 -18.83
C PRO A 47 5.85 4.36 -18.15
N ALA A 48 4.64 4.78 -18.51
CA ALA A 48 3.44 3.99 -18.24
C ALA A 48 3.65 2.55 -18.76
N GLY A 49 3.23 1.55 -17.98
CA GLY A 49 3.54 0.14 -18.25
C GLY A 49 4.94 -0.32 -17.81
N GLY A 50 5.80 0.58 -17.32
CA GLY A 50 7.10 0.24 -16.77
C GLY A 50 7.00 -0.51 -15.44
N GLU A 51 8.06 -1.25 -15.08
CA GLU A 51 8.14 -1.99 -13.82
C GLU A 51 8.94 -1.21 -12.77
N VAL A 52 8.40 -1.17 -11.55
CA VAL A 52 9.08 -0.68 -10.34
C VAL A 52 9.39 -1.88 -9.46
N LYS A 53 10.61 -1.94 -8.94
CA LYS A 53 11.03 -2.95 -7.96
C LYS A 53 11.31 -2.28 -6.63
N ALA A 54 10.56 -2.68 -5.60
CA ALA A 54 10.83 -2.33 -4.21
C ALA A 54 11.61 -3.46 -3.54
N TYR A 55 12.66 -3.09 -2.80
CA TYR A 55 13.52 -4.04 -2.09
C TYR A 55 13.32 -3.86 -0.58
N TYR A 56 13.09 -4.97 0.13
CA TYR A 56 12.89 -5.01 1.58
C TYR A 56 13.90 -5.94 2.27
N PRO A 57 15.24 -5.69 2.15
CA PRO A 57 16.25 -6.65 2.60
C PRO A 57 16.09 -7.01 4.08
N GLY A 58 16.00 -8.31 4.36
CA GLY A 58 15.88 -8.81 5.73
C GLY A 58 14.49 -8.64 6.36
N TRP A 59 13.45 -8.45 5.55
CA TRP A 59 12.07 -8.41 6.02
C TRP A 59 11.72 -9.68 6.83
N PRO A 60 11.26 -9.56 8.09
CA PRO A 60 11.19 -10.71 9.00
C PRO A 60 9.82 -11.40 9.06
N HIS A 61 8.79 -10.88 8.38
CA HIS A 61 7.41 -11.35 8.53
C HIS A 61 6.87 -11.97 7.23
N ASP A 62 6.13 -13.06 7.32
CA ASP A 62 5.59 -13.77 6.15
C ASP A 62 4.05 -13.87 6.13
N ILE A 63 3.37 -13.17 7.05
CA ILE A 63 1.90 -13.13 7.18
C ILE A 63 1.43 -11.69 6.96
N GLY A 64 0.75 -11.45 5.83
CA GLY A 64 0.22 -10.14 5.51
C GLY A 64 0.10 -9.86 4.01
N PRO A 65 -0.73 -8.88 3.61
CA PRO A 65 -0.77 -8.40 2.25
C PRO A 65 0.40 -7.46 1.92
N VAL A 66 0.64 -7.30 0.61
CA VAL A 66 1.42 -6.21 0.02
C VAL A 66 0.48 -5.40 -0.86
N ILE A 67 0.43 -4.08 -0.66
CA ILE A 67 -0.45 -3.17 -1.39
C ILE A 67 0.40 -2.07 -1.99
N VAL A 68 0.12 -1.72 -3.25
CA VAL A 68 0.80 -0.62 -3.94
C VAL A 68 -0.22 0.38 -4.44
N TRP A 69 0.00 1.64 -4.05
CA TRP A 69 -0.84 2.77 -4.37
C TRP A 69 -0.06 3.79 -5.20
N MET A 70 -0.80 4.59 -5.95
CA MET A 70 -0.27 5.81 -6.56
C MET A 70 -1.17 7.01 -6.24
N ALA A 71 -0.60 8.21 -6.25
CA ALA A 71 -1.33 9.47 -6.13
C ALA A 71 -0.71 10.50 -7.08
N TYR A 72 -1.55 11.18 -7.86
CA TYR A 72 -1.11 12.22 -8.80
C TYR A 72 -0.76 13.51 -8.06
N CYS A 73 0.44 14.02 -8.25
CA CYS A 73 0.93 15.24 -7.62
C CYS A 73 0.75 16.48 -8.50
N GLY A 74 0.79 16.32 -9.82
CA GLY A 74 0.74 17.44 -10.75
C GLY A 74 1.47 17.20 -12.07
N PRO A 75 1.44 18.19 -12.98
CA PRO A 75 1.96 18.05 -14.34
C PRO A 75 3.47 18.24 -14.44
N ASP A 76 4.16 18.66 -13.37
CA ASP A 76 5.60 18.93 -13.39
C ASP A 76 6.37 17.84 -12.63
N PRO A 77 7.59 17.45 -13.05
CA PRO A 77 8.35 16.40 -12.38
C PRO A 77 8.61 16.63 -10.88
N THR A 78 8.61 17.89 -10.44
CA THR A 78 8.82 18.28 -9.04
C THR A 78 7.52 18.51 -8.27
N SER A 79 6.34 18.31 -8.85
CA SER A 79 5.06 18.59 -8.17
C SER A 79 4.89 17.78 -6.88
N CYS A 80 5.47 16.56 -6.80
CA CYS A 80 5.41 15.76 -5.58
C CYS A 80 6.18 16.34 -4.38
N SER A 81 7.01 17.36 -4.58
CA SER A 81 7.77 18.00 -3.50
C SER A 81 6.91 18.83 -2.55
N ALA A 82 5.80 19.37 -3.03
CA ALA A 82 4.86 20.17 -2.23
C ALA A 82 3.57 19.41 -1.89
N PHE A 83 3.42 18.17 -2.35
CA PHE A 83 2.21 17.37 -2.20
C PHE A 83 2.27 16.58 -0.89
N ASP A 84 1.36 16.80 0.07
CA ASP A 84 1.39 16.09 1.35
C ASP A 84 0.76 14.68 1.29
N GLY A 85 -0.07 14.42 0.28
CA GLY A 85 -0.77 13.15 0.09
C GLY A 85 -1.95 12.93 1.06
N ILE A 86 -2.33 13.92 1.86
CA ILE A 86 -3.44 13.79 2.81
C ILE A 86 -4.77 14.00 2.09
N GLY A 87 -5.74 13.13 2.38
CA GLY A 87 -7.06 13.18 1.75
C GLY A 87 -7.18 12.24 0.56
N LYS A 88 -8.24 12.44 -0.23
CA LYS A 88 -8.75 11.45 -1.19
C LYS A 88 -7.98 11.49 -2.53
N HIS A 89 -6.74 11.00 -2.52
CA HIS A 89 -5.83 11.06 -3.67
C HIS A 89 -5.32 9.70 -4.15
N TRP A 90 -5.43 8.67 -3.32
CA TRP A 90 -4.72 7.41 -3.52
C TRP A 90 -5.58 6.42 -4.30
N PHE A 91 -5.04 5.89 -5.40
CA PHE A 91 -5.63 4.78 -6.11
C PHE A 91 -4.70 3.57 -6.01
N LYS A 92 -5.28 2.40 -5.80
CA LYS A 92 -4.55 1.14 -5.72
C LYS A 92 -4.22 0.66 -7.13
N ILE A 93 -2.97 0.24 -7.35
CA ILE A 93 -2.53 -0.35 -8.62
C ILE A 93 -2.19 -1.84 -8.50
N GLN A 94 -1.95 -2.32 -7.28
CA GLN A 94 -1.73 -3.73 -6.99
C GLN A 94 -2.10 -4.04 -5.54
N GLU A 95 -2.69 -5.21 -5.32
CA GLU A 95 -2.80 -5.83 -4.00
C GLU A 95 -2.66 -7.33 -4.17
N VAL A 96 -1.81 -7.92 -3.35
CA VAL A 96 -1.77 -9.37 -3.15
C VAL A 96 -1.94 -9.61 -1.66
N SER A 97 -2.84 -10.51 -1.32
CA SER A 97 -3.22 -10.82 0.06
C SER A 97 -3.03 -12.32 0.34
N LEU A 98 -3.92 -12.93 1.11
CA LEU A 98 -3.96 -14.37 1.32
C LEU A 98 -4.35 -15.09 0.01
N GLN A 99 -3.40 -15.79 -0.59
CA GLN A 99 -3.59 -16.52 -1.85
C GLN A 99 -4.17 -17.92 -1.61
N SER A 100 -3.83 -18.57 -0.49
CA SER A 100 -4.40 -19.88 -0.12
C SER A 100 -4.23 -20.19 1.37
N GLY A 101 -5.00 -21.15 1.90
CA GLY A 101 -4.89 -21.61 3.29
C GLY A 101 -5.65 -20.73 4.29
N THR A 102 -5.15 -20.64 5.52
CA THR A 102 -5.80 -19.87 6.60
C THR A 102 -4.97 -18.65 6.99
N ILE A 103 -5.53 -17.74 7.79
CA ILE A 103 -4.81 -16.54 8.22
C ILE A 103 -3.44 -16.86 8.85
N ARG A 104 -3.34 -17.91 9.68
CA ARG A 104 -2.08 -18.24 10.40
C ARG A 104 -1.13 -19.16 9.66
N SER A 105 -1.61 -19.91 8.68
CA SER A 105 -0.83 -20.96 8.01
C SER A 105 -0.86 -20.89 6.48
N GLY A 106 -1.50 -19.87 5.92
CA GLY A 106 -1.71 -19.70 4.51
C GLY A 106 -0.50 -19.17 3.75
N HIS A 107 -0.64 -19.15 2.43
CA HIS A 107 0.28 -18.53 1.51
C HIS A 107 -0.12 -17.07 1.32
N TRP A 108 0.62 -16.17 1.94
CA TRP A 108 0.41 -14.72 1.87
C TRP A 108 1.40 -14.08 0.91
N ALA A 109 1.08 -12.87 0.43
CA ALA A 109 2.00 -12.05 -0.36
C ALA A 109 3.39 -11.87 0.30
N LEU A 110 3.46 -11.76 1.63
CA LEU A 110 4.75 -11.65 2.32
C LEU A 110 5.60 -12.92 2.22
N LYS A 111 5.03 -14.11 2.02
CA LYS A 111 5.82 -15.30 1.67
C LYS A 111 6.44 -15.16 0.28
N ASP A 112 5.70 -14.64 -0.69
CA ASP A 112 6.25 -14.37 -2.03
C ASP A 112 7.36 -13.33 -1.96
N LEU A 113 7.21 -12.27 -1.15
CA LEU A 113 8.26 -11.28 -0.91
C LEU A 113 9.54 -11.92 -0.34
N VAL A 114 9.43 -12.69 0.73
CA VAL A 114 10.57 -13.33 1.39
C VAL A 114 11.25 -14.34 0.46
N ASN A 115 10.48 -15.18 -0.24
CA ASN A 115 11.00 -16.17 -1.19
C ASN A 115 11.58 -15.52 -2.46
N GLY A 116 11.05 -14.36 -2.85
CA GLY A 116 11.48 -13.57 -4.00
C GLY A 116 12.73 -12.73 -3.74
N ASN A 117 13.61 -13.16 -2.82
CA ASN A 117 14.80 -12.42 -2.39
C ASN A 117 14.45 -10.98 -1.97
N TYR A 118 13.38 -10.83 -1.17
CA TYR A 118 12.93 -9.56 -0.62
C TYR A 118 12.60 -8.50 -1.66
N THR A 119 12.11 -8.91 -2.83
CA THR A 119 11.82 -8.01 -3.95
C THR A 119 10.34 -8.08 -4.32
N TRP A 120 9.69 -6.92 -4.38
CA TRP A 120 8.33 -6.79 -4.89
C TRP A 120 8.34 -6.03 -6.21
N THR A 121 7.73 -6.58 -7.26
CA THR A 121 7.68 -5.96 -8.59
C THR A 121 6.25 -5.53 -8.92
N THR A 122 6.11 -4.26 -9.30
CA THR A 122 4.83 -3.62 -9.61
C THR A 122 4.89 -2.98 -10.99
N LYS A 123 3.88 -3.23 -11.83
CA LYS A 123 3.75 -2.57 -13.12
C LYS A 123 2.94 -1.27 -12.98
N VAL A 124 3.48 -0.15 -13.46
CA VAL A 124 2.70 1.10 -13.60
C VAL A 124 1.58 0.85 -14.61
N PRO A 125 0.33 1.28 -14.38
CA PRO A 125 -0.76 1.04 -15.32
C PRO A 125 -0.42 1.58 -16.72
N GLU A 126 -0.66 0.76 -17.75
CA GLU A 126 -0.19 1.03 -19.13
C GLU A 126 -0.81 2.29 -19.75
N ARG A 127 -2.03 2.62 -19.34
CA ARG A 127 -2.81 3.75 -19.88
C ARG A 127 -2.81 4.97 -18.97
N LEU A 128 -2.07 4.93 -17.86
CA LEU A 128 -1.98 6.02 -16.90
C LEU A 128 -1.52 7.30 -17.59
N ALA A 129 -2.19 8.41 -17.28
CA ALA A 129 -1.78 9.73 -17.73
C ALA A 129 -0.34 10.06 -17.30
N GLY A 130 0.40 10.78 -18.16
CA GLY A 130 1.72 11.27 -17.81
C GLY A 130 1.66 12.35 -16.72
N GLY A 131 2.69 12.40 -15.87
CA GLY A 131 2.84 13.42 -14.83
C GLY A 131 3.61 12.92 -13.62
N ALA A 132 3.65 13.73 -12.56
CA ALA A 132 4.30 13.37 -11.31
C ALA A 132 3.35 12.59 -10.41
N TYR A 133 3.85 11.49 -9.84
CA TYR A 133 3.11 10.61 -8.93
C TYR A 133 3.95 10.27 -7.71
N LEU A 134 3.31 10.20 -6.54
CA LEU A 134 3.82 9.36 -5.46
C LEU A 134 3.42 7.92 -5.74
N MET A 135 4.37 7.00 -5.63
CA MET A 135 4.11 5.57 -5.51
C MET A 135 4.35 5.15 -4.07
N ARG A 136 3.33 4.57 -3.43
CA ARG A 136 3.37 4.13 -2.04
C ARG A 136 3.27 2.61 -1.99
N HIS A 137 4.35 1.96 -1.59
CA HIS A 137 4.33 0.53 -1.24
C HIS A 137 3.97 0.41 0.24
N GLU A 138 3.17 -0.60 0.57
CA GLU A 138 2.76 -0.85 1.93
C GLU A 138 2.73 -2.34 2.21
N ILE A 139 3.44 -2.71 3.28
CA ILE A 139 3.29 -4.00 3.91
C ILE A 139 2.40 -3.83 5.13
N ILE A 140 1.43 -4.75 5.30
CA ILE A 140 0.65 -4.86 6.53
C ILE A 140 1.00 -6.20 7.18
N ALA A 141 1.83 -6.20 8.21
CA ALA A 141 2.16 -7.43 8.92
C ALA A 141 1.02 -7.80 9.88
N LEU A 142 0.57 -9.06 9.80
CA LEU A 142 -0.60 -9.59 10.54
C LEU A 142 -0.21 -10.76 11.46
N HIS A 143 1.07 -10.87 11.80
CA HIS A 143 1.61 -11.97 12.61
C HIS A 143 1.17 -11.88 14.08
N VAL A 144 0.91 -10.67 14.60
CA VAL A 144 0.29 -10.45 15.91
C VAL A 144 -1.23 -10.39 15.74
N PRO A 145 -1.98 -11.27 16.42
CA PRO A 145 -3.45 -11.23 16.37
C PRO A 145 -3.98 -9.87 16.85
N PHE A 146 -4.94 -9.31 16.11
CA PHE A 146 -5.62 -8.04 16.43
C PHE A 146 -4.74 -6.79 16.48
N GLU A 147 -3.45 -6.89 16.16
CA GLU A 147 -2.52 -5.76 16.14
C GLU A 147 -1.87 -5.64 14.75
N PRO A 148 -2.59 -5.13 13.75
CA PRO A 148 -2.01 -4.91 12.43
C PRO A 148 -0.88 -3.88 12.51
N GLU A 149 0.21 -4.17 11.80
CA GLU A 149 1.43 -3.37 11.77
C GLU A 149 1.66 -2.87 10.34
N PHE A 150 1.61 -1.54 10.15
CA PHE A 150 1.67 -0.90 8.83
C PHE A 150 3.07 -0.35 8.56
N TYR A 151 3.59 -0.65 7.37
CA TYR A 151 4.92 -0.23 6.90
C TYR A 151 4.79 0.40 5.50
N PRO A 152 4.45 1.69 5.44
CA PRO A 152 4.34 2.41 4.18
C PRO A 152 5.64 3.12 3.82
N GLU A 153 6.05 3.05 2.54
CA GLU A 153 7.13 3.86 1.99
C GLU A 153 6.71 4.50 0.67
N CYS A 154 7.11 5.76 0.45
CA CYS A 154 6.77 6.51 -0.76
C CYS A 154 8.00 6.84 -1.60
N ALA A 155 7.85 6.78 -2.92
CA ALA A 155 8.83 7.26 -3.89
C ALA A 155 8.19 8.25 -4.87
N HIS A 156 8.98 9.23 -5.30
CA HIS A 156 8.62 10.18 -6.35
C HIS A 156 8.88 9.59 -7.73
N LEU A 157 7.85 9.57 -8.56
CA LEU A 157 7.92 9.12 -9.96
C LEU A 157 7.51 10.23 -10.91
N TRP A 158 8.20 10.32 -12.02
CA TRP A 158 7.78 11.03 -13.21
C TRP A 158 7.32 10.02 -14.26
N VAL A 159 6.00 9.87 -14.41
CA VAL A 159 5.41 8.96 -15.38
C VAL A 159 5.36 9.63 -16.75
N THR A 160 5.93 8.95 -17.74
CA THR A 160 5.98 9.39 -19.13
C THR A 160 5.07 8.51 -20.00
N GLY A 161 4.70 9.02 -21.17
CA GLY A 161 3.86 8.30 -22.13
C GLY A 161 2.68 9.13 -22.62
N THR A 162 1.89 8.54 -23.51
CA THR A 162 0.70 9.17 -24.11
C THR A 162 -0.60 8.63 -23.54
N GLY A 163 -0.53 7.93 -22.40
CA GLY A 163 -1.71 7.53 -21.65
C GLY A 163 -2.54 8.76 -21.26
N SER A 164 -3.84 8.55 -21.09
CA SER A 164 -4.80 9.62 -20.76
C SER A 164 -5.76 9.22 -19.65
N GLU A 165 -5.60 8.02 -19.10
CA GLU A 165 -6.50 7.54 -18.04
C GLU A 165 -6.07 8.09 -16.69
N THR A 166 -7.04 8.64 -15.99
CA THR A 166 -6.95 8.99 -14.58
C THR A 166 -8.00 8.17 -13.81
N PRO A 167 -7.71 7.73 -12.58
CA PRO A 167 -8.70 7.02 -11.78
C PRO A 167 -9.90 7.93 -11.50
N SER A 168 -11.12 7.42 -11.72
CA SER A 168 -12.33 8.12 -11.31
C SER A 168 -12.44 8.20 -9.79
N GLU A 169 -13.23 9.15 -9.27
CA GLU A 169 -13.33 9.43 -7.84
C GLU A 169 -13.70 8.22 -6.97
N GLN A 170 -14.37 7.22 -7.52
CA GLN A 170 -14.75 5.99 -6.81
C GLN A 170 -13.55 5.07 -6.49
N TYR A 171 -12.44 5.23 -7.21
CA TYR A 171 -11.19 4.49 -6.99
C TYR A 171 -10.20 5.25 -6.10
N LEU A 172 -10.52 6.49 -5.73
CA LEU A 172 -9.67 7.30 -4.86
C LEU A 172 -10.03 7.05 -3.39
N ALA A 173 -9.02 6.82 -2.58
CA ALA A 173 -9.09 6.61 -1.14
C ALA A 173 -8.32 7.69 -0.38
N SER A 174 -8.73 7.93 0.87
CA SER A 174 -7.99 8.78 1.80
C SER A 174 -6.99 7.97 2.59
N ILE A 175 -5.75 8.44 2.69
CA ILE A 175 -4.75 7.90 3.61
C ILE A 175 -4.28 9.07 4.50
N PRO A 176 -4.39 8.99 5.84
CA PRO A 176 -5.17 7.99 6.59
C PRO A 176 -6.68 8.06 6.29
N GLY A 177 -7.42 7.00 6.64
CA GLY A 177 -8.89 6.92 6.48
C GLY A 177 -9.38 5.70 5.69
N VAL A 178 -8.53 5.07 4.89
CA VAL A 178 -8.85 3.84 4.15
C VAL A 178 -8.98 2.62 5.08
N TYR A 179 -8.31 2.64 6.23
CA TYR A 179 -8.37 1.59 7.25
C TYR A 179 -9.35 2.02 8.35
N ALA A 180 -10.61 1.55 8.26
CA ALA A 180 -11.63 1.87 9.24
C ALA A 180 -11.49 1.02 10.52
N GLN A 181 -11.83 1.63 11.66
CA GLN A 181 -11.75 1.04 13.00
C GLN A 181 -12.98 0.17 13.36
N ASP A 182 -13.99 0.08 12.48
CA ASP A 182 -15.25 -0.65 12.67
C ASP A 182 -15.11 -2.17 12.43
N GLY A 183 -13.89 -2.71 12.49
CA GLY A 183 -13.59 -4.13 12.30
C GLY A 183 -13.70 -4.60 10.85
N MET A 184 -13.92 -3.69 9.90
CA MET A 184 -13.91 -3.98 8.48
C MET A 184 -12.93 -3.04 7.77
N CYS A 185 -11.84 -3.61 7.27
CA CYS A 185 -11.05 -2.95 6.25
C CYS A 185 -11.95 -2.83 5.01
N LYS A 186 -12.61 -1.67 4.80
CA LYS A 186 -13.42 -1.43 3.60
C LYS A 186 -12.49 -1.14 2.43
N LEU A 187 -11.86 -2.20 1.92
CA LEU A 187 -11.23 -2.21 0.61
C LEU A 187 -12.23 -2.84 -0.37
N GLY A 188 -12.54 -2.10 -1.44
CA GLY A 188 -13.46 -2.51 -2.49
C GLY A 188 -13.17 -3.93 -2.97
N GLU A 189 -14.21 -4.75 -2.94
CA GLU A 189 -14.28 -6.11 -3.47
C GLU A 189 -13.14 -7.04 -3.00
N THR A 190 -13.28 -7.41 -1.71
CA THR A 190 -12.61 -8.47 -0.94
C THR A 190 -11.28 -8.15 -0.25
N LEU A 191 -11.40 -7.59 0.96
CA LEU A 191 -10.57 -8.00 2.10
C LEU A 191 -11.39 -7.99 3.41
N GLU A 192 -12.01 -9.12 3.78
CA GLU A 192 -12.52 -9.31 5.15
C GLU A 192 -11.38 -9.85 6.04
N VAL A 193 -10.78 -8.99 6.86
CA VAL A 193 -10.03 -9.44 8.05
C VAL A 193 -10.93 -9.23 9.27
N ALA A 194 -11.90 -10.13 9.45
CA ALA A 194 -12.66 -10.22 10.68
C ALA A 194 -11.90 -11.09 11.68
N TYR A 195 -11.10 -10.46 12.55
CA TYR A 195 -10.74 -11.09 13.81
C TYR A 195 -11.90 -10.88 14.80
N GLY A 196 -12.91 -11.74 14.71
CA GLY A 196 -14.05 -11.78 15.62
C GLY A 196 -14.54 -13.21 15.75
N TYR A 197 -14.51 -13.76 16.95
CA TYR A 197 -15.10 -15.06 17.26
C TYR A 197 -16.61 -15.01 16.91
N GLY A 198 -17.04 -15.79 15.92
CA GLY A 198 -18.43 -16.23 15.75
C GLY A 198 -19.34 -15.37 14.86
N ARG A 199 -19.58 -15.81 13.62
CA ARG A 199 -20.80 -16.55 13.24
C ARG A 199 -20.74 -16.88 11.74
N SER A 200 -21.09 -18.13 11.43
CA SER A 200 -21.34 -18.67 10.10
C SER A 200 -22.18 -17.72 9.24
N ARG A 201 -21.74 -17.45 8.00
CA ARG A 201 -22.58 -16.83 6.97
C ARG A 201 -23.74 -17.77 6.65
N ALA A 202 -24.96 -17.38 6.99
CA ALA A 202 -26.15 -17.86 6.30
C ALA A 202 -26.29 -17.07 4.99
N SER A 203 -26.63 -17.76 3.90
CA SER A 203 -26.87 -17.15 2.59
C SER A 203 -28.22 -16.40 2.58
N PRO A 204 -28.39 -15.32 1.80
CA PRO A 204 -29.68 -14.66 1.57
C PRO A 204 -30.82 -15.58 1.05
N ASP A 205 -30.51 -16.81 0.63
CA ASP A 205 -31.49 -17.81 0.17
C ASP A 205 -32.09 -18.70 1.31
N ASP A 206 -31.59 -18.61 2.54
CA ASP A 206 -32.08 -19.43 3.67
C ASP A 206 -33.31 -18.83 4.41
N LEU A 207 -33.85 -17.70 3.95
CA LEU A 207 -35.03 -17.04 4.55
C LEU A 207 -36.37 -17.30 3.83
N ARG A 208 -36.48 -18.38 3.04
CA ARG A 208 -37.77 -18.81 2.44
C ARG A 208 -38.14 -20.27 2.65
N ARG A 209 -37.69 -20.90 3.74
CA ARG A 209 -38.20 -22.21 4.14
C ARG A 209 -38.14 -22.43 5.66
N ALA A 210 -39.01 -21.72 6.38
CA ALA A 210 -39.35 -22.03 7.76
C ALA A 210 -40.75 -21.51 8.14
N HIS A 211 -41.74 -21.87 7.33
CA HIS A 211 -43.14 -22.04 7.74
C HIS A 211 -43.70 -23.16 6.86
N GLY A 212 -43.70 -24.36 7.42
CA GLY A 212 -44.05 -25.64 6.79
C GLY A 212 -43.44 -26.77 7.60
#